data_AF-A0A1X4I0Z1-F1
#
_entry.id   AF-A0A1X4I0Z1-F1
#
_cell.length_a   1.000
_cell.length_b   1.000
_cell.length_c   1.000
_cell.angle_alpha   90.00
_cell.angle_beta   90.00
_cell.angle_gamma   90.00
#
_symmetry.space_group_name_H-M   'P 1'
#
loop_
_entity.id
_entity.type
_entity.pdbx_description
1 polymer ?
#
loop_
_entity_poly.entity_id
_entity_poly.type
_entity_poly.pdbx_seq_one_letter_code
_entity_poly.pdbx_strand_id
1 'polypeptide(L)'
;MRATLRWAHSDLRTHRGEALFLVLATAGIVASLLLATALFGYATNPWQRVFAQAHGAHVTLHTTASADAGELAGLDGVESVAGPYPTAALTLASGGGRASVELRGTPAEPEVGRPLITSG
;
A
#
# COMPACT_ATOMS: atom_id res chain seq x y z
N MET A 1 -42.58 -17.96 13.62
CA MET A 1 -41.48 -17.83 12.63
C MET A 1 -41.09 -19.11 11.88
N ARG A 2 -41.27 -20.33 12.42
CA ARG A 2 -40.94 -21.57 11.68
C ARG A 2 -41.93 -21.91 10.55
N ALA A 3 -43.19 -21.47 10.68
CA ALA A 3 -44.23 -21.71 9.69
C ALA A 3 -43.97 -20.97 8.35
N THR A 4 -43.45 -19.74 8.41
CA THR A 4 -43.11 -18.94 7.22
C THR A 4 -41.90 -19.52 6.47
N LEU A 5 -40.88 -20.00 7.19
CA LEU A 5 -39.73 -20.71 6.62
C LEU A 5 -40.13 -21.99 5.88
N ARG A 6 -41.07 -22.76 6.43
CA ARG A 6 -41.54 -24.01 5.81
C ARG A 6 -42.37 -23.76 4.55
N TRP A 7 -43.14 -22.68 4.54
CA TRP A 7 -43.93 -22.27 3.37
C TRP A 7 -43.03 -21.74 2.26
N ALA A 8 -42.06 -20.86 2.58
CA ALA A 8 -41.07 -20.38 1.63
C ALA A 8 -40.22 -21.52 1.02
N HIS A 9 -39.85 -22.53 1.82
CA HIS A 9 -39.11 -23.69 1.32
C HIS A 9 -39.96 -24.59 0.39
N SER A 10 -41.27 -24.68 0.66
CA SER A 10 -42.22 -25.40 -0.19
C SER A 10 -42.44 -24.69 -1.52
N ASP A 11 -42.51 -23.36 -1.50
CA ASP A 11 -42.70 -22.51 -2.69
C ASP A 11 -41.46 -22.52 -3.59
N LEU A 12 -40.27 -22.46 -2.98
CA LEU A 12 -38.97 -22.67 -3.65
C LEU A 12 -38.87 -24.01 -4.39
N ARG A 13 -39.57 -25.05 -3.91
CA ARG A 13 -39.58 -26.38 -4.54
C ARG A 13 -40.50 -26.47 -5.76
N THR A 14 -41.44 -25.55 -5.91
CA THR A 14 -42.35 -25.47 -7.05
C THR A 14 -41.73 -24.60 -8.16
N HIS A 15 -41.03 -23.52 -7.79
CA HIS A 15 -40.34 -22.59 -8.69
C HIS A 15 -38.81 -22.74 -8.65
N ARG A 16 -38.30 -23.98 -8.71
CA ARG A 16 -36.89 -24.31 -8.48
C ARG A 16 -35.91 -23.57 -9.38
N GLY A 17 -36.27 -23.36 -10.65
CA GLY A 17 -35.42 -22.65 -11.61
C GLY A 17 -35.28 -21.17 -11.28
N GLU A 18 -36.39 -20.50 -10.97
CA GLU A 18 -36.43 -19.08 -10.64
C GLU A 18 -35.76 -18.79 -9.30
N ALA A 19 -36.02 -19.63 -8.29
CA ALA A 19 -35.35 -19.55 -7.01
C ALA A 19 -33.84 -19.79 -7.11
N LEU A 20 -33.42 -20.79 -7.89
CA LEU A 20 -32.00 -21.07 -8.13
C LEU A 20 -31.34 -19.90 -8.86
N PHE A 21 -32.02 -19.32 -9.85
CA PHE A 21 -31.52 -18.15 -10.57
C PHE A 21 -31.32 -16.95 -9.65
N LEU A 22 -32.31 -16.62 -8.81
CA LEU A 22 -32.20 -15.54 -7.83
C LEU A 22 -31.07 -15.77 -6.82
N VAL A 23 -30.92 -16.99 -6.31
CA VAL A 23 -29.84 -17.34 -5.38
C VAL A 23 -28.48 -17.23 -6.05
N LEU A 24 -28.31 -17.76 -7.27
CA LEU A 24 -27.06 -17.66 -8.02
C LEU A 24 -26.73 -16.22 -8.41
N ALA A 25 -27.72 -15.43 -8.82
CA ALA A 25 -27.54 -14.02 -9.12
C ALA A 25 -27.09 -13.24 -7.88
N THR A 26 -27.73 -13.47 -6.73
CA THR A 26 -27.37 -12.82 -5.46
C THR A 26 -25.98 -13.23 -5.01
N ALA A 27 -25.67 -14.53 -5.04
CA ALA A 27 -24.35 -15.05 -4.68
C ALA A 27 -23.26 -14.49 -5.61
N GLY A 28 -23.54 -14.41 -6.92
CA GLY A 28 -22.64 -13.82 -7.91
C GLY A 28 -22.37 -12.35 -7.64
N ILE A 29 -23.42 -11.55 -7.41
CA ILE A 29 -23.28 -10.12 -7.07
C ILE A 29 -22.44 -9.95 -5.80
N VAL A 30 -22.73 -10.70 -4.74
CA VAL A 30 -21.98 -10.63 -3.48
C VAL A 30 -20.51 -11.02 -3.70
N ALA A 31 -20.25 -12.11 -4.42
CA ALA A 31 -18.89 -12.55 -4.73
C ALA A 31 -18.13 -11.51 -5.56
N SER A 32 -18.77 -10.91 -6.59
CA SER A 32 -18.18 -9.87 -7.41
C SER A 32 -17.88 -8.60 -6.61
N LEU A 33 -18.77 -8.19 -5.70
CA LEU A 33 -18.54 -7.03 -4.83
C LEU A 33 -17.38 -7.29 -3.87
N LEU A 34 -17.34 -8.45 -3.20
CA LEU A 34 -16.24 -8.82 -2.31
C LEU A 34 -14.91 -8.88 -3.06
N LEU A 35 -14.89 -9.47 -4.26
CA LEU A 35 -13.71 -9.53 -5.10
C LEU A 35 -13.24 -8.13 -5.52
N ALA A 36 -14.17 -7.27 -5.95
CA ALA A 36 -13.86 -5.89 -6.32
C ALA A 36 -13.26 -5.12 -5.14
N THR A 37 -13.84 -5.25 -3.93
CA THR A 37 -13.30 -4.62 -2.72
C THR A 37 -11.95 -5.19 -2.32
N ALA A 38 -11.73 -6.50 -2.43
CA ALA A 38 -10.45 -7.11 -2.13
C ALA A 38 -9.35 -6.69 -3.11
N LEU A 39 -9.66 -6.67 -4.41
CA LEU A 39 -8.76 -6.16 -5.45
C LEU A 39 -8.49 -4.68 -5.25
N PHE A 40 -9.50 -3.88 -4.90
CA PHE A 40 -9.29 -2.48 -4.54
C PHE A 40 -8.38 -2.39 -3.33
N GLY A 41 -8.69 -2.98 -2.18
CA GLY A 41 -7.85 -2.90 -0.98
C GLY A 41 -6.41 -3.38 -1.20
N TYR A 42 -6.22 -4.41 -2.03
CA TYR A 42 -4.89 -4.89 -2.42
C TYR A 42 -4.14 -3.93 -3.36
N ALA A 43 -4.83 -3.42 -4.38
CA ALA A 43 -4.25 -2.57 -5.42
C ALA A 43 -4.21 -1.08 -5.05
N THR A 44 -5.00 -0.65 -4.07
CA THR A 44 -5.23 0.76 -3.76
C THR A 44 -4.30 1.27 -2.68
N ASN A 45 -3.68 0.39 -1.87
CA ASN A 45 -2.66 0.77 -0.89
C ASN A 45 -1.28 0.06 -1.00
N PRO A 46 -0.77 -0.30 -2.20
CA PRO A 46 0.58 -0.89 -2.32
C PRO A 46 1.65 0.08 -1.81
N TRP A 47 1.47 1.38 -2.05
CA TRP A 47 2.34 2.42 -1.53
C TRP A 47 2.35 2.44 0.00
N GLN A 48 1.20 2.37 0.65
CA GLN A 48 1.10 2.44 2.12
C GLN A 48 1.83 1.27 2.80
N ARG A 49 1.77 0.08 2.18
CA ARG A 49 2.52 -1.10 2.62
C ARG A 49 4.02 -0.90 2.48
N VAL A 50 4.48 -0.46 1.31
CA VAL A 50 5.91 -0.20 1.04
C VAL A 50 6.42 0.90 1.98
N PHE A 51 5.65 1.97 2.16
CA PHE A 51 5.95 3.06 3.08
C PHE A 51 6.12 2.54 4.52
N ALA A 52 5.19 1.73 5.02
CA ALA A 52 5.31 1.14 6.36
C ALA A 52 6.54 0.21 6.49
N GLN A 53 6.77 -0.68 5.51
CA GLN A 53 7.90 -1.61 5.52
C GLN A 53 9.26 -0.89 5.46
N ALA A 54 9.33 0.17 4.65
CA ALA A 54 10.49 1.02 4.46
C ALA A 54 10.68 2.06 5.58
N HIS A 55 9.84 2.06 6.63
CA HIS A 55 9.81 3.12 7.65
C HIS A 55 9.83 4.50 6.98
N GLY A 56 8.95 4.70 6.00
CA GLY A 56 9.00 5.80 5.05
C GLY A 56 9.10 7.15 5.75
N ALA A 57 10.01 7.99 5.26
CA ALA A 57 10.12 9.36 5.75
C ALA A 57 8.87 10.14 5.33
N HIS A 58 8.15 10.70 6.31
CA HIS A 58 7.00 11.57 6.04
C HIS A 58 7.44 12.89 5.39
N VAL A 59 8.65 13.36 5.72
CA VAL A 59 9.26 14.57 5.17
C VAL A 59 10.71 14.26 4.82
N THR A 60 11.16 14.69 3.64
CA THR A 60 12.56 14.65 3.24
C THR A 60 13.02 16.08 3.00
N LEU A 61 14.16 16.45 3.58
CA LEU A 61 14.74 17.79 3.47
C LEU A 61 16.07 17.71 2.74
N HIS A 62 16.25 18.59 1.75
CA HIS A 62 17.52 18.83 1.10
C HIS A 62 18.11 20.11 1.67
N THR A 63 19.21 19.98 2.38
CA THR A 63 19.86 21.10 3.06
C THR A 63 21.27 21.32 2.51
N THR A 64 21.82 22.51 2.77
CA THR A 64 23.25 22.74 2.60
C THR A 64 24.02 22.08 3.74
N ALA A 65 25.33 21.84 3.53
CA ALA A 65 26.20 21.27 4.56
C ALA A 65 26.33 22.13 5.84
N SER A 66 25.91 23.41 5.76
CA SER A 66 25.92 24.35 6.88
C SER A 66 24.66 24.30 7.74
N ALA A 67 23.63 23.55 7.35
CA ALA A 67 22.39 23.44 8.12
C ALA A 67 22.55 22.41 9.24
N ASP A 68 22.16 22.77 10.46
CA ASP A 68 22.11 21.83 11.58
C ASP A 68 20.82 21.01 11.53
N ALA A 69 20.86 19.92 10.77
CA ALA A 69 19.73 18.99 10.69
C ALA A 69 19.55 18.15 11.97
N GLY A 70 20.52 18.17 12.89
CA GLY A 70 20.46 17.40 14.13
C GLY A 70 19.39 17.91 15.10
N GLU A 71 19.14 19.22 15.11
CA GLU A 71 18.12 19.83 15.97
C GLU A 71 16.70 19.33 15.67
N LEU A 72 16.44 18.81 14.46
CA LEU A 72 15.14 18.27 14.07
C LEU A 72 14.70 17.10 14.96
N ALA A 73 15.65 16.29 15.44
CA ALA A 73 15.34 15.16 16.31
C ALA A 73 14.83 15.59 17.70
N GLY A 74 15.07 16.84 18.10
CA GLY A 74 14.59 17.40 19.37
C GLY A 74 13.24 18.12 19.28
N LEU A 75 12.64 18.22 18.09
CA LEU A 75 11.36 18.90 17.91
C LEU A 75 10.19 18.02 18.37
N ASP A 76 9.24 18.64 19.09
CA ASP A 76 8.01 17.96 19.48
C ASP A 76 7.24 17.47 18.25
N GLY A 77 6.89 16.18 18.25
CA GLY A 77 6.17 15.53 17.15
C GLY A 77 7.07 14.86 16.10
N VAL A 78 8.40 14.98 16.22
CA VAL A 78 9.34 14.19 15.40
C VAL A 78 9.62 12.87 16.09
N GLU A 79 9.15 11.77 15.49
CA GLU A 79 9.36 10.43 16.02
C GLU A 79 10.79 9.92 15.76
N SER A 80 11.33 10.21 14.58
CA SER A 80 12.66 9.73 14.18
C SER A 80 13.23 10.56 13.03
N VAL A 81 14.56 10.64 12.98
CA VAL A 81 15.32 11.36 11.94
C VAL A 81 16.45 10.47 11.47
N ALA A 82 16.66 10.41 10.16
CA ALA A 82 17.78 9.71 9.55
C ALA A 82 18.60 10.67 8.68
N GLY A 83 19.92 10.69 8.91
CA GLY A 83 20.85 11.60 8.23
C GLY A 83 21.50 12.60 9.20
N PRO A 84 22.15 13.66 8.68
CA PRO A 84 22.26 14.04 7.27
C PRO A 84 23.11 13.05 6.46
N TYR A 85 22.75 12.88 5.18
CA TYR A 85 23.50 12.01 4.26
C TYR A 85 24.03 12.83 3.09
N PRO A 86 25.30 12.63 2.67
CA PRO A 86 25.81 13.27 1.46
C PRO A 86 25.04 12.76 0.24
N THR A 87 24.61 13.68 -0.63
CA THR A 87 23.92 13.36 -1.88
C THR A 87 24.72 13.82 -3.09
N ALA A 88 24.56 13.11 -4.21
CA ALA A 88 25.13 13.49 -5.50
C ALA A 88 24.11 13.25 -6.62
N ALA A 89 23.90 14.26 -7.47
CA ALA A 89 23.08 14.12 -8.66
C ALA A 89 23.87 13.38 -9.75
N LEU A 90 23.28 12.35 -10.34
CA LEU A 90 23.87 11.53 -11.38
C LEU A 90 22.86 11.31 -12.51
N THR A 91 23.34 10.91 -13.68
CA THR A 91 22.49 10.42 -14.78
C THR A 91 22.77 8.95 -14.99
N LEU A 92 21.77 8.09 -14.76
CA LEU A 92 21.85 6.68 -15.12
C LEU A 92 21.48 6.51 -16.60
N ALA A 93 22.25 5.69 -17.30
CA ALA A 93 21.94 5.26 -18.66
C ALA A 93 21.79 3.74 -18.68
N SER A 94 20.65 3.24 -19.14
CA SER A 94 20.37 1.79 -19.25
C SER A 94 19.39 1.53 -20.40
N GLY A 95 19.66 0.50 -21.21
CA GLY A 95 18.77 0.09 -22.31
C GLY A 95 18.48 1.20 -23.33
N GLY A 96 19.38 2.16 -23.52
CA GLY A 96 19.18 3.33 -24.39
C GLY A 96 18.38 4.48 -23.76
N GLY A 97 17.82 4.30 -22.55
CA GLY A 97 17.20 5.35 -21.76
C GLY A 97 18.20 6.07 -20.85
N ARG A 98 17.91 7.34 -20.53
CA ARG A 98 18.64 8.11 -19.51
C ARG A 98 17.67 8.64 -18.46
N ALA A 99 18.05 8.57 -17.20
CA ALA A 99 17.27 9.09 -16.08
C ALA A 99 18.16 9.87 -15.12
N SER A 100 17.67 11.01 -14.63
CA SER A 100 18.32 11.74 -13.54
C SER A 100 18.02 11.04 -12.22
N VAL A 101 19.05 10.80 -11.41
CA VAL A 101 18.94 10.17 -10.09
C VAL A 101 19.75 10.93 -9.05
N GLU A 102 19.38 10.73 -7.79
CA GLU A 102 20.16 11.17 -6.65
C GLU A 102 20.75 9.94 -5.95
N LEU A 103 22.07 9.93 -5.80
CA LEU A 103 22.77 8.94 -5.00
C LEU A 103 22.93 9.47 -3.58
N ARG A 104 22.60 8.66 -2.58
CA ARG A 104 22.72 8.99 -1.16
C ARG A 104 23.73 8.07 -0.48
N GLY A 105 24.76 8.64 0.13
CA GLY A 105 25.74 7.89 0.90
C GLY A 105 25.21 7.54 2.29
N THR A 106 24.75 6.29 2.47
CA THR A 106 24.27 5.77 3.75
C THR A 106 25.31 4.78 4.31
N PRO A 107 26.03 5.11 5.40
CA PRO A 107 27.09 4.24 5.93
C PRO A 107 26.55 2.98 6.63
N ALA A 108 25.31 3.04 7.09
CA ALA A 108 24.54 1.93 7.64
C ALA A 108 23.09 2.05 7.15
N GLU A 109 22.31 1.00 7.36
CA GLU A 109 20.87 1.02 7.05
C GLU A 109 20.18 2.15 7.85
N PRO A 110 19.48 3.09 7.19
CA PRO A 110 18.76 4.14 7.87
C PRO A 110 17.64 3.60 8.76
N GLU A 111 17.38 4.23 9.90
CA GLU A 111 16.21 3.89 10.72
C GLU A 111 14.89 4.34 10.04
N VAL A 112 14.95 5.42 9.25
CA VAL A 112 13.82 6.03 8.53
C VAL A 112 14.15 6.15 7.05
N GLY A 113 13.18 5.85 6.18
CA GLY A 113 13.31 5.93 4.73
C GLY A 113 14.30 4.91 4.17
N ARG A 114 14.34 3.72 4.77
CA ARG A 114 15.28 2.66 4.38
C ARG A 114 14.85 1.99 3.07
N PRO A 115 15.79 1.70 2.16
CA PRO A 115 15.47 1.02 0.91
C PRO A 115 15.07 -0.44 1.18
N LEU A 116 13.97 -0.89 0.56
CA LEU A 116 13.58 -2.30 0.59
C LEU A 116 14.34 -3.06 -0.50
N ILE A 117 15.44 -3.71 -0.12
CA ILE A 117 16.22 -4.54 -1.03
C ILE A 117 15.52 -5.88 -1.21
N THR A 118 14.90 -6.10 -2.37
CA THR A 118 14.25 -7.38 -2.71
C THR A 118 15.16 -8.30 -3.53
N SER A 119 16.14 -7.72 -4.22
CA SER A 119 17.06 -8.39 -5.14
C SER A 119 18.21 -7.44 -5.45
N GLY A 120 19.36 -7.98 -5.81
CA GLY A 120 20.56 -7.23 -6.20
C GLY A 120 21.66 -8.18 -6.61
#